data_AF-A0A3N2RMR2-F1
#
_entry.id   AF-A0A3N2RMR2-F1
#
_cell.length_a   1.000
_cell.length_b   1.000
_cell.length_c   1.000
_cell.angle_alpha   90.00
_cell.angle_beta   90.00
_cell.angle_gamma   90.00
#
_symmetry.space_group_name_H-M   'P 1'
#
loop_
_entity.id
_entity.type
_entity.pdbx_description
1 polymer ?
#
loop_
_entity_poly.entity_id
_entity_poly.type
_entity_poly.pdbx_seq_one_letter_code
_entity_poly.pdbx_strand_id
1 'polypeptide(L)'
;MRDLRYRELLRQRYDFSCGSAALASLLHYGYGLDVDEPALIEKMMAGADPREVVRNGFSMLDMKRYVEGIGMRAHGFRIDADALYRLQMPVIALLDLRGYRHFVVIKGAAGGRVFVADPALGHRVMPQAEFERGWNGIVLAVVGDRPMRADSYLVGDRSSPALQRRGDALERATAAPRAAEYALTLSDWF
;
A
#
# COMPACT_ATOMS: atom_id res chain seq x y z
N MET A 1 -0.08 -6.41 19.84
CA MET A 1 0.24 -5.10 19.21
C MET A 1 0.33 -5.33 17.71
N ARG A 2 -0.64 -4.90 16.89
CA ARG A 2 -0.58 -5.04 15.42
C ARG A 2 0.61 -4.22 14.91
N ASP A 3 1.47 -4.82 14.09
CA ASP A 3 2.61 -4.11 13.47
C ASP A 3 2.08 -2.93 12.66
N LEU A 4 2.39 -1.70 13.10
CA LEU A 4 1.92 -0.45 12.46
C LEU A 4 2.31 -0.36 10.98
N ARG A 5 3.33 -1.10 10.54
CA ARG A 5 3.69 -1.20 9.12
C ARG A 5 2.61 -1.87 8.27
N TYR A 6 1.66 -2.58 8.88
CA TYR A 6 0.57 -3.30 8.22
C TYR A 6 -0.80 -2.73 8.57
N ARG A 7 -0.86 -1.43 8.90
CA ARG A 7 -2.14 -0.74 9.10
C ARG A 7 -2.99 -0.85 7.83
N GLU A 8 -4.13 -1.52 7.90
CA GLU A 8 -5.02 -1.71 6.74
C GLU A 8 -4.33 -2.35 5.53
N LEU A 9 -3.49 -3.35 5.82
CA LEU A 9 -2.79 -4.15 4.81
C LEU A 9 -2.74 -5.60 5.30
N LEU A 10 -3.26 -6.52 4.50
CA LEU A 10 -3.17 -7.94 4.76
C LEU A 10 -1.77 -8.43 4.40
N ARG A 11 -1.14 -9.14 5.34
CA ARG A 11 0.14 -9.80 5.13
C ARG A 11 -0.05 -11.00 4.22
N GLN A 12 0.86 -11.19 3.28
CA GLN A 12 0.87 -12.42 2.51
C GLN A 12 1.26 -13.62 3.38
N ARG A 13 0.64 -14.77 3.14
CA ARG A 13 0.96 -16.04 3.81
C ARG A 13 1.92 -16.93 3.03
N TYR A 14 1.97 -16.79 1.71
CA TYR A 14 2.78 -17.62 0.83
C TYR A 14 3.63 -16.74 -0.10
N ASP A 15 4.74 -17.28 -0.60
CA ASP A 15 5.63 -16.53 -1.50
C ASP A 15 4.95 -16.14 -2.82
N PHE A 16 4.00 -16.95 -3.28
CA PHE A 16 3.23 -16.73 -4.51
C PHE A 16 1.96 -15.87 -4.31
N SER A 17 1.62 -15.51 -3.06
CA SER A 17 0.33 -14.89 -2.71
C SER A 17 0.39 -13.36 -2.57
N CYS A 18 1.48 -12.72 -2.98
CA CYS A 18 1.59 -11.26 -2.94
C CYS A 18 0.47 -10.54 -3.71
N GLY A 19 0.10 -11.04 -4.90
CA GLY A 19 -1.01 -10.51 -5.70
C GLY A 19 -2.36 -10.63 -5.01
N SER A 20 -2.67 -11.82 -4.47
CA SER A 20 -3.89 -12.05 -3.70
C SER A 20 -3.95 -11.20 -2.44
N ALA A 21 -2.85 -11.04 -1.71
CA ALA A 21 -2.82 -10.22 -0.50
C ALA A 21 -2.98 -8.72 -0.81
N ALA A 22 -2.37 -8.23 -1.88
CA ALA A 22 -2.56 -6.86 -2.36
C ALA A 22 -4.03 -6.62 -2.74
N LEU A 23 -4.63 -7.55 -3.50
CA LEU A 23 -6.03 -7.47 -3.90
C LEU A 23 -6.98 -7.54 -2.69
N ALA A 24 -6.79 -8.52 -1.81
CA ALA A 24 -7.60 -8.70 -0.61
C ALA A 24 -7.53 -7.45 0.29
N SER A 25 -6.35 -6.82 0.42
CA SER A 25 -6.21 -5.57 1.17
C SER A 25 -7.03 -4.44 0.58
N LEU A 26 -7.00 -4.30 -0.75
CA LEU A 26 -7.73 -3.27 -1.48
C LEU A 26 -9.25 -3.48 -1.38
N LEU A 27 -9.72 -4.73 -1.49
CA LEU A 27 -11.14 -5.08 -1.34
C LEU A 27 -11.62 -4.91 0.09
N HIS A 28 -10.84 -5.38 1.07
CA HIS A 28 -11.24 -5.36 2.47
C HIS A 28 -11.21 -3.95 3.07
N TYR A 29 -10.07 -3.27 2.98
CA TYR A 29 -9.91 -1.96 3.59
C TYR A 29 -10.40 -0.84 2.67
N GLY A 30 -10.15 -0.96 1.37
CA GLY A 30 -10.54 0.05 0.39
C GLY A 30 -12.03 0.05 0.07
N TYR A 31 -12.66 -1.12 -0.06
CA TYR A 31 -14.10 -1.23 -0.39
C TYR A 31 -14.98 -1.70 0.78
N GLY A 32 -14.40 -2.10 1.91
CA GLY A 32 -15.16 -2.58 3.06
C GLY A 32 -15.78 -3.97 2.85
N LEU A 33 -15.24 -4.77 1.93
CA LEU A 33 -15.71 -6.14 1.70
C LEU A 33 -15.15 -7.08 2.76
N ASP A 34 -15.95 -8.05 3.21
CA ASP A 34 -15.47 -9.07 4.14
C ASP A 34 -14.72 -10.16 3.37
N VAL A 35 -13.43 -9.92 3.12
CA VAL A 35 -12.56 -10.78 2.32
C VAL A 35 -11.26 -11.00 3.08
N ASP A 36 -10.87 -12.25 3.24
CA ASP A 36 -9.56 -12.64 3.75
C ASP A 36 -8.67 -13.18 2.61
N GLU A 37 -7.36 -13.22 2.86
CA GLU A 37 -6.41 -13.71 1.86
C GLU A 37 -6.61 -15.20 1.54
N PRO A 38 -6.77 -16.13 2.52
CA PRO A 38 -6.96 -17.56 2.21
C PRO A 38 -8.17 -17.86 1.33
N ALA A 39 -9.34 -17.27 1.60
CA ALA A 39 -10.52 -17.51 0.77
C ALA A 39 -10.38 -16.88 -0.61
N LEU A 40 -9.66 -15.75 -0.71
CA LEU A 40 -9.38 -15.14 -2.01
C LEU A 40 -8.39 -15.98 -2.83
N ILE A 41 -7.37 -16.58 -2.22
CA ILE A 41 -6.47 -17.55 -2.88
C ILE A 41 -7.29 -18.72 -3.44
N GLU A 42 -8.17 -19.33 -2.64
CA GLU A 42 -9.00 -20.46 -3.07
C GLU A 42 -9.87 -20.11 -4.29
N LYS A 43 -10.55 -18.96 -4.22
CA LYS A 43 -11.42 -18.49 -5.32
C LYS A 43 -10.63 -18.12 -6.58
N MET A 44 -9.46 -17.50 -6.44
CA MET A 44 -8.60 -17.20 -7.59
C MET A 44 -8.01 -18.47 -8.21
N MET A 45 -7.70 -19.48 -7.40
CA MET A 45 -7.15 -20.76 -7.86
C MET A 45 -8.14 -21.52 -8.76
N ALA A 46 -9.45 -21.35 -8.57
CA ALA A 46 -10.48 -21.98 -9.41
C ALA A 46 -10.41 -21.57 -10.89
N GLY A 47 -9.84 -20.40 -11.21
CA GLY A 47 -9.71 -19.87 -12.57
C GLY A 47 -8.28 -19.86 -13.12
N ALA A 48 -7.33 -20.45 -12.40
CA ALA A 48 -5.90 -20.44 -12.69
C ALA A 48 -5.32 -21.85 -12.71
N ASP A 49 -4.16 -22.05 -13.35
CA ASP A 49 -3.41 -23.31 -13.24
C ASP A 49 -2.61 -23.29 -11.93
N PRO A 50 -2.86 -24.23 -10.99
CA PRO A 50 -2.15 -24.26 -9.72
C PRO A 50 -0.63 -24.38 -9.85
N ARG A 51 -0.14 -25.07 -10.89
CA ARG A 51 1.30 -25.22 -11.12
C ARG A 51 1.93 -23.89 -11.54
N GLU A 52 1.24 -23.14 -12.39
CA GLU A 52 1.67 -21.81 -12.80
C GLU A 52 1.62 -20.83 -11.62
N VAL A 53 0.55 -20.84 -10.83
CA VAL A 53 0.44 -19.96 -9.64
C VAL A 53 1.54 -20.23 -8.63
N VAL A 54 1.83 -21.50 -8.32
CA VAL A 54 2.91 -21.83 -7.37
C VAL A 54 4.28 -21.40 -7.89
N ARG A 55 4.50 -21.47 -9.22
CA ARG A 55 5.79 -21.11 -9.84
C ARG A 55 5.96 -19.60 -10.03
N ASN A 56 4.90 -18.91 -10.45
CA ASN A 56 4.95 -17.54 -10.96
C ASN A 56 4.15 -16.53 -10.13
N GLY A 57 3.36 -16.98 -9.16
CA GLY A 57 2.38 -16.15 -8.47
C GLY A 57 1.09 -15.98 -9.26
N PHE A 58 0.08 -15.39 -8.62
CA PHE A 58 -1.13 -14.95 -9.32
C PHE A 58 -0.81 -13.82 -10.29
N SER A 59 -1.33 -13.89 -11.51
CA SER A 59 -1.20 -12.84 -12.51
C SER A 59 -2.22 -11.72 -12.33
N MET A 60 -2.00 -10.57 -12.99
CA MET A 60 -3.04 -9.53 -13.08
C MET A 60 -4.31 -10.02 -13.78
N LEU A 61 -4.21 -11.00 -14.67
CA LEU A 61 -5.36 -11.60 -15.33
C LEU A 61 -6.19 -12.42 -14.34
N ASP A 62 -5.55 -13.18 -13.44
CA ASP A 62 -6.24 -13.94 -12.41
C ASP A 62 -6.97 -13.01 -11.45
N MET A 63 -6.30 -11.92 -11.03
CA MET A 63 -6.90 -10.87 -10.21
C MET A 63 -8.09 -10.23 -10.92
N LYS A 64 -7.96 -9.88 -12.21
CA LYS A 64 -9.04 -9.33 -13.01
C LYS A 64 -10.26 -10.25 -13.06
N ARG A 65 -10.06 -11.54 -13.38
CA ARG A 65 -11.13 -12.54 -13.46
C ARG A 65 -11.88 -12.66 -12.14
N TYR A 66 -11.16 -12.68 -11.03
CA TYR A 66 -11.79 -12.73 -9.70
C TYR A 66 -12.62 -11.47 -9.42
N VAL A 67 -12.08 -10.29 -9.66
CA VAL A 67 -12.77 -9.01 -9.44
C VAL A 67 -14.04 -8.93 -10.28
N GLU A 68 -13.97 -9.32 -11.55
CA GLU A 68 -15.14 -9.37 -12.45
C GLU A 68 -16.17 -10.41 -12.01
N GLY A 69 -15.70 -11.56 -11.49
CA GLY A 69 -16.57 -12.61 -10.94
C GLY A 69 -17.38 -12.19 -9.71
N ILE A 70 -16.94 -11.18 -8.96
CA ILE A 70 -17.68 -10.61 -7.82
C ILE A 70 -18.48 -9.35 -8.19
N GLY A 71 -18.65 -9.06 -9.48
CA GLY A 71 -19.45 -7.94 -9.98
C GLY A 71 -18.76 -6.58 -9.96
N MET A 72 -17.44 -6.54 -9.73
CA MET A 72 -16.64 -5.32 -9.82
C MET A 72 -15.93 -5.23 -11.18
N ARG A 73 -15.31 -4.10 -11.49
CA ARG A 73 -14.54 -3.92 -12.73
C ARG A 73 -13.05 -3.87 -12.45
N ALA A 74 -12.25 -4.49 -13.31
CA ALA A 74 -10.80 -4.45 -13.25
C ALA A 74 -10.20 -4.05 -14.61
N HIS A 75 -9.42 -2.98 -14.62
CA HIS A 75 -8.80 -2.42 -15.82
C HIS A 75 -7.29 -2.39 -15.69
N GLY A 76 -6.61 -3.02 -16.64
CA GLY A 76 -5.16 -2.91 -16.80
C GLY A 76 -4.81 -1.68 -17.64
N PHE A 77 -3.93 -0.83 -17.13
CA PHE A 77 -3.45 0.35 -17.84
C PHE A 77 -1.93 0.32 -17.92
N ARG A 78 -1.40 0.89 -19.01
CA ARG A 78 0.00 1.33 -19.06
C ARG A 78 0.02 2.84 -18.85
N ILE A 79 0.74 3.28 -17.85
CA ILE A 79 0.83 4.70 -17.48
C ILE A 79 2.30 5.09 -17.26
N ASP A 80 2.60 6.35 -17.49
CA ASP A 80 3.91 6.92 -17.16
C ASP A 80 4.00 7.24 -15.67
N ALA A 81 5.23 7.35 -15.14
CA ALA A 81 5.46 7.63 -13.73
C ALA A 81 4.82 8.96 -13.26
N ASP A 82 4.77 9.96 -14.13
CA ASP A 82 4.12 11.25 -13.82
C ASP A 82 2.61 11.10 -13.55
N ALA A 83 1.96 10.06 -14.08
CA ALA A 83 0.55 9.78 -13.79
C ALA A 83 0.34 9.36 -12.33
N LEU A 84 1.37 8.84 -11.65
CA LEU A 84 1.29 8.42 -10.24
C LEU A 84 0.95 9.57 -9.29
N TYR A 85 1.32 10.80 -9.66
CA TYR A 85 1.02 12.02 -8.90
C TYR A 85 -0.45 12.43 -8.99
N ARG A 86 -1.14 12.00 -10.05
CA ARG A 86 -2.55 12.31 -10.33
C ARG A 86 -3.50 11.15 -10.00
N LEU A 87 -2.98 10.05 -9.44
CA LEU A 87 -3.81 8.92 -9.02
C LEU A 87 -4.85 9.36 -7.99
N GLN A 88 -6.12 9.10 -8.31
CA GLN A 88 -7.26 9.38 -7.43
C GLN A 88 -7.65 8.17 -6.56
N MET A 89 -7.07 7.01 -6.85
CA MET A 89 -7.34 5.76 -6.16
C MET A 89 -6.07 4.90 -6.16
N PRO A 90 -5.91 4.01 -5.16
CA PRO A 90 -4.83 3.05 -5.17
C PRO A 90 -4.98 2.05 -6.32
N VAL A 91 -3.84 1.60 -6.84
CA VAL A 91 -3.76 0.63 -7.94
C VAL A 91 -2.76 -0.47 -7.62
N ILE A 92 -2.90 -1.64 -8.20
CA ILE A 92 -1.96 -2.76 -8.01
C ILE A 92 -0.92 -2.74 -9.12
N ALA A 93 0.36 -2.92 -8.78
CA ALA A 93 1.44 -2.97 -9.75
C ALA A 93 2.40 -4.13 -9.46
N LEU A 94 3.07 -4.59 -10.51
CA LEU A 94 4.15 -5.57 -10.42
C LEU A 94 5.48 -4.84 -10.38
N LEU A 95 6.30 -5.13 -9.38
CA LEU A 95 7.69 -4.67 -9.28
C LEU A 95 8.65 -5.83 -9.47
N ASP A 96 9.75 -5.59 -10.17
CA ASP A 96 10.91 -6.47 -10.24
C ASP A 96 12.06 -5.83 -9.46
N LEU A 97 12.33 -6.36 -8.28
CA LEU A 97 13.41 -5.91 -7.41
C LEU A 97 14.56 -6.93 -7.49
N ARG A 98 15.41 -6.78 -8.51
CA ARG A 98 16.61 -7.60 -8.73
C ARG A 98 16.29 -9.09 -8.92
N GLY A 99 15.27 -9.39 -9.74
CA GLY A 99 14.81 -10.75 -10.05
C GLY A 99 13.69 -11.22 -9.12
N TYR A 100 13.37 -10.46 -8.07
CA TYR A 100 12.20 -10.73 -7.22
C TYR A 100 10.99 -9.95 -7.74
N ARG A 101 10.08 -10.68 -8.40
CA ARG A 101 8.81 -10.14 -8.92
C ARG A 101 7.75 -10.13 -7.84
N HIS A 102 7.17 -8.97 -7.56
CA HIS A 102 6.31 -8.76 -6.40
C HIS A 102 5.17 -7.79 -6.66
N PHE A 103 3.96 -8.16 -6.27
CA PHE A 103 2.80 -7.28 -6.36
C PHE A 103 2.68 -6.38 -5.15
N VAL A 104 2.44 -5.10 -5.42
CA VAL A 104 2.27 -4.05 -4.41
C VAL A 104 1.05 -3.20 -4.74
N VAL A 105 0.48 -2.55 -3.73
CA VAL A 105 -0.52 -1.50 -3.92
C VAL A 105 0.19 -0.15 -3.94
N ILE A 106 0.10 0.58 -5.05
CA ILE A 106 0.53 1.98 -5.15
C ILE A 106 -0.60 2.85 -4.61
N LYS A 107 -0.29 3.67 -3.60
CA LYS A 107 -1.22 4.64 -3.00
C LYS A 107 -1.19 6.00 -3.73
N GLY A 108 -0.04 6.31 -4.36
CA GLY A 108 0.19 7.54 -5.11
C GLY A 108 1.66 7.95 -5.08
N ALA A 109 1.95 9.14 -5.63
CA ALA A 109 3.27 9.76 -5.57
C ALA A 109 3.21 11.22 -5.09
N ALA A 110 4.26 11.67 -4.39
CA ALA A 110 4.46 13.06 -3.99
C ALA A 110 5.94 13.33 -3.67
N GLY A 111 6.43 14.52 -4.01
CA GLY A 111 7.78 14.97 -3.66
C GLY A 111 8.91 14.04 -4.13
N GLY A 112 8.82 13.51 -5.36
CA GLY A 112 9.83 12.60 -5.91
C GLY A 112 9.80 11.19 -5.30
N ARG A 113 8.71 10.83 -4.63
CA ARG A 113 8.57 9.56 -3.90
C ARG A 113 7.26 8.86 -4.25
N VAL A 114 7.30 7.53 -4.28
CA VAL A 114 6.14 6.67 -4.49
C VAL A 114 5.78 5.98 -3.18
N PHE A 115 4.51 6.04 -2.82
CA PHE A 115 3.95 5.43 -1.61
C PHE A 115 3.36 4.08 -1.97
N VAL A 116 3.89 3.03 -1.34
CA VAL A 116 3.57 1.64 -1.68
C VAL A 116 3.20 0.86 -0.42
N ALA A 117 2.13 0.08 -0.50
CA ALA A 117 1.76 -0.90 0.50
C ALA A 117 2.13 -2.29 -0.04
N ASP A 118 3.15 -2.87 0.56
CA ASP A 118 3.74 -4.14 0.16
C ASP A 118 3.27 -5.27 1.10
N PRO A 119 2.54 -6.29 0.63
CA PRO A 119 2.04 -7.37 1.50
C PRO A 119 3.11 -8.19 2.25
N ALA A 120 4.36 -8.18 1.78
CA ALA A 120 5.50 -8.85 2.42
C ALA A 120 6.28 -7.93 3.37
N LEU A 121 6.30 -6.62 3.11
CA LEU A 121 7.19 -5.66 3.80
C LEU A 121 6.47 -4.53 4.54
N GLY A 122 5.17 -4.37 4.33
CA GLY A 122 4.35 -3.31 4.89
C GLY A 122 4.34 -2.02 4.07
N HIS A 123 3.82 -0.94 4.66
CA HIS A 123 3.83 0.40 4.08
C HIS A 123 5.24 0.96 3.97
N ARG A 124 5.62 1.34 2.75
CA ARG A 124 6.95 1.82 2.39
C ARG A 124 6.86 3.06 1.49
N VAL A 125 7.96 3.78 1.44
CA VAL A 125 8.17 4.88 0.49
C VAL A 125 9.45 4.64 -0.25
N MET A 126 9.39 4.79 -1.56
CA MET A 126 10.52 4.57 -2.46
C MET A 126 10.82 5.86 -3.22
N PRO A 127 12.10 6.19 -3.44
CA PRO A 127 12.45 7.19 -4.45
C PRO A 127 11.82 6.82 -5.80
N GLN A 128 11.24 7.78 -6.50
CA GLN A 128 10.59 7.53 -7.79
C GLN A 128 11.55 6.84 -8.78
N ALA A 129 12.79 7.32 -8.87
CA ALA A 129 13.81 6.70 -9.73
C ALA A 129 14.12 5.24 -9.37
N GLU A 130 13.96 4.84 -8.10
CA GLU A 130 14.11 3.44 -7.70
C GLU A 130 12.90 2.61 -8.09
N PHE A 131 11.71 3.15 -7.88
CA PHE A 131 10.45 2.53 -8.27
C PHE A 131 10.40 2.26 -9.77
N GLU A 132 10.74 3.26 -10.60
CA GLU A 132 10.73 3.15 -12.06
C GLU A 132 11.68 2.08 -12.61
N ARG A 133 12.85 1.87 -11.98
CA ARG A 133 13.77 0.81 -12.41
C ARG A 133 13.19 -0.59 -12.29
N GLY A 134 12.31 -0.80 -11.31
CA GLY A 134 11.66 -2.09 -11.08
C GLY A 134 10.26 -2.19 -11.66
N TRP A 135 9.70 -1.12 -12.23
CA TRP A 135 8.32 -1.08 -12.67
C TRP A 135 8.21 -1.01 -14.20
N ASN A 136 7.29 -1.80 -14.76
CA ASN A 136 7.09 -1.90 -16.21
C ASN A 136 6.01 -0.94 -16.76
N GLY A 137 5.55 0.02 -15.96
CA GLY A 137 4.49 0.97 -16.33
C GLY A 137 3.06 0.40 -16.26
N ILE A 138 2.88 -0.88 -15.92
CA ILE A 138 1.57 -1.53 -15.88
C ILE A 138 0.97 -1.42 -14.49
N VAL A 139 -0.31 -1.03 -14.43
CA VAL A 139 -1.13 -1.02 -13.22
C VAL A 139 -2.46 -1.72 -13.46
N LEU A 140 -3.03 -2.25 -12.39
CA LEU A 140 -4.39 -2.79 -12.34
C LEU A 140 -5.23 -1.91 -11.42
N ALA A 141 -6.23 -1.24 -11.98
CA ALA A 141 -7.24 -0.49 -11.25
C ALA A 141 -8.47 -1.35 -11.01
N VAL A 142 -8.95 -1.40 -9.77
CA VAL A 142 -10.16 -2.13 -9.37
C VAL A 142 -11.23 -1.11 -9.01
N VAL A 143 -12.37 -1.15 -9.69
CA VAL A 143 -13.47 -0.18 -9.58
C VAL A 143 -14.74 -0.91 -9.16
N GLY A 144 -15.28 -0.56 -7.98
CA GLY A 144 -16.61 -1.00 -7.54
C GLY A 144 -17.72 -0.01 -7.89
N ASP A 145 -18.97 -0.40 -7.64
CA ASP A 145 -20.14 0.48 -7.79
C ASP A 145 -20.18 1.59 -6.73
N ARG A 146 -19.58 1.32 -5.57
CA ARG A 146 -19.41 2.30 -4.49
C ARG A 146 -17.99 2.86 -4.53
N PRO A 147 -17.81 4.15 -4.21
CA PRO A 147 -16.47 4.72 -4.07
C PRO A 147 -15.70 4.01 -2.95
N MET A 148 -14.38 4.02 -3.06
CA MET A 148 -13.53 3.53 -1.99
C MET A 148 -13.72 4.35 -0.71
N ARG A 149 -13.54 3.69 0.43
CA ARG A 149 -13.61 4.27 1.77
C ARG A 149 -12.55 5.36 1.94
N ALA A 150 -13.02 6.61 2.02
CA ALA A 150 -12.14 7.77 2.19
C ALA A 150 -11.36 7.76 3.52
N ASP A 151 -11.91 7.07 4.54
CA ASP A 151 -11.28 6.86 5.83
C ASP A 151 -10.19 5.77 5.82
N SER A 152 -10.06 5.01 4.71
CA SER A 152 -9.04 3.97 4.61
C SER A 152 -7.64 4.56 4.48
N TYR A 153 -6.70 4.03 5.25
CA TYR A 153 -5.28 4.32 5.16
C TYR A 153 -4.69 4.02 3.77
N LEU A 154 -5.27 3.09 3.00
CA LEU A 154 -4.86 2.80 1.63
C LEU A 154 -5.26 3.90 0.63
N VAL A 155 -6.31 4.65 0.93
CA VAL A 155 -6.93 5.64 0.03
C VAL A 155 -6.55 7.06 0.42
N GLY A 156 -6.78 7.42 1.69
CA GLY A 156 -6.69 8.81 2.16
C GLY A 156 -5.27 9.26 2.52
N ASP A 157 -4.37 8.34 2.86
CA ASP A 157 -3.05 8.72 3.36
C ASP A 157 -1.95 8.49 2.32
N ARG A 158 -1.50 9.55 1.65
CA ARG A 158 -0.28 9.53 0.81
C ARG A 158 0.99 9.67 1.64
N SER A 159 1.04 8.99 2.78
CA SER A 159 2.22 8.94 3.65
C SER A 159 2.61 7.50 3.98
N SER A 160 3.77 7.36 4.59
CA SER A 160 4.16 6.15 5.31
C SER A 160 4.16 6.43 6.81
N PRO A 161 3.66 5.49 7.65
CA PRO A 161 3.68 5.67 9.10
C PRO A 161 5.10 5.79 9.67
N ALA A 162 6.11 5.27 8.94
CA ALA A 162 7.50 5.36 9.33
C ALA A 162 8.11 6.74 8.99
N LEU A 163 7.70 7.35 7.88
CA LEU A 163 8.11 8.71 7.54
C LEU A 163 7.39 9.76 8.40
N GLN A 164 6.10 9.57 8.69
CA GLN A 164 5.36 10.41 9.65
C GLN A 164 6.09 10.39 10.99
N ARG A 165 6.43 9.21 11.54
CA ARG A 165 7.19 9.13 12.79
C ARG A 165 8.55 9.82 12.75
N ARG A 166 9.24 9.78 11.60
CA ARG A 166 10.52 10.48 11.42
C ARG A 166 10.31 12.00 11.35
N GLY A 167 9.26 12.45 10.67
CA GLY A 167 8.82 13.84 10.65
C GLY A 167 8.44 14.33 12.04
N ASP A 168 7.55 13.63 12.74
CA ASP A 168 7.14 13.92 14.11
C ASP A 168 8.32 13.93 15.08
N ALA A 169 9.28 13.01 14.93
CA ALA A 169 10.48 12.96 15.76
C ALA A 169 11.43 14.13 15.46
N LEU A 170 11.58 14.51 14.19
CA LEU A 170 12.34 15.71 13.78
C LEU A 170 11.66 16.97 14.31
N GLU A 171 10.35 17.12 14.11
CA GLU A 171 9.56 18.25 14.61
C GLU A 171 9.62 18.36 16.13
N ARG A 172 9.53 17.26 16.86
CA ARG A 172 9.72 17.25 18.33
C ARG A 172 11.15 17.58 18.75
N ALA A 173 12.16 17.19 17.96
CA ALA A 173 13.55 17.51 18.24
C ALA A 173 13.90 18.97 17.89
N THR A 174 13.20 19.58 16.93
CA THR A 174 13.36 20.99 16.52
C THR A 174 12.41 21.94 17.22
N ALA A 175 11.33 21.42 17.83
CA ALA A 175 10.47 22.19 18.71
C ALA A 175 11.34 22.66 19.89
N ALA A 176 11.53 23.98 19.97
CA ALA A 176 12.27 24.60 21.07
C ALA A 176 11.75 24.01 22.40
N PRO A 177 12.63 23.61 23.33
CA PRO A 177 12.18 23.15 24.63
C PRO A 177 11.30 24.26 25.20
N ARG A 178 10.08 23.90 25.65
CA ARG A 178 9.28 24.84 26.43
C ARG A 178 10.19 25.30 27.55
N ALA A 179 10.55 26.58 27.55
CA ALA A 179 11.19 27.19 28.69
C ALA A 179 10.28 26.86 29.87
N ALA A 180 10.76 25.98 30.75
CA ALA A 180 10.21 25.94 32.08
C ALA A 180 10.41 27.36 32.58
N GLU A 181 9.32 28.12 32.73
CA GLU A 181 9.31 29.31 33.56
C GLU A 181 9.69 28.84 34.96
N TYR A 182 10.99 28.78 35.22
CA TYR A 182 11.51 28.88 36.56
C TYR A 182 11.15 30.28 37.02
N ALA A 183 9.97 30.40 37.60
CA ALA A 183 9.61 31.55 38.41
C ALA A 183 10.53 31.56 39.63
N LEU A 184 11.74 32.11 39.44
CA LEU A 184 12.56 32.60 40.55
C LEU A 184 11.89 33.87 41.05
N THR A 185 11.14 33.75 42.14
CA THR A 185 10.62 34.90 42.86
C THR A 185 11.76 35.53 43.66
N LEU A 186 11.83 36.86 43.65
CA LEU A 186 12.80 37.71 44.38
C LEU A 186 12.66 37.65 45.93
N SER A 187 12.05 36.59 46.48
CA SER A 187 11.79 36.40 47.91
C SER A 187 12.84 35.56 48.64
N ASP A 188 13.79 34.95 47.94
CA ASP A 188 14.72 33.96 48.54
C ASP A 188 16.09 34.55 48.92
N TRP A 189 16.20 35.88 49.06
CA TRP A 189 17.46 36.57 49.36
C TRP A 189 17.47 37.41 50.65
N PHE A 190 16.51 37.21 51.56
CA PHE A 190 16.57 37.73 52.93
C PHE A 190 15.99 36.75 53.95
#